data_AF-D0NFA5-F1
#
_entry.id   AF-D0NFA5-F1
#
_cell.length_a   1.000
_cell.length_b   1.000
_cell.length_c   1.000
_cell.angle_alpha   90.00
_cell.angle_beta   90.00
_cell.angle_gamma   90.00
#
_symmetry.space_group_name_H-M   'P 1'
#
loop_
_entity.id
_entity.type
_entity.pdbx_description
1 polymer ?
#
loop_
_entity_poly.entity_id
_entity_poly.type
_entity_poly.pdbx_seq_one_letter_code
_entity_poly.pdbx_strand_id
1 'polypeptide(L)'
;MHNLDGIAIVNYLKSERGFKKIAVHGESIGGLVATYLARNSPHVDALIADRTFSTVPALAQRMIAKWAGTVVDRVMRWETDNVQNYLEVTCAKLLCSDPSDEIILDGASLKSGVALSLELGDKTFSLRRQRVADGTPTSPALSTNAARTIRRRCGPRSTRRVSEAASRPQLGQPLTETMAARFSDAVLSVGRRALEYTTRRDRDAGDREKTLEEGEKPATSSHVTIAVQESQLQDENAADSEQHPMLSTDPTAPIPITTTAAFPDELLAVVWMQLARLDGYCGQVLLQAAENGGYDKIRAWTASLLAWGGRVAPERRNVRSIEPFDRNGIFIVPITVAEAHVMLQHLVEQYPPLKFDYDIGFVVLMLEYLNDSLERRWRHLDSTKTSETAAKSEAAPSDKCSKSADKSTEREAVPLVINTGDPKLGCLLPLHCGHNKNFDETEKQALICFLRHVGFVGPAK
;
A
#
# COMPACT_ATOMS: atom_id res chain seq x y z
N MET A 1 -30.43 15.34 -7.63
CA MET A 1 -31.59 14.69 -8.27
C MET A 1 -31.52 13.18 -8.05
N HIS A 2 -30.49 12.49 -8.55
CA HIS A 2 -30.32 11.02 -8.37
C HIS A 2 -30.27 10.53 -6.92
N ASN A 3 -29.68 11.29 -5.99
CA ASN A 3 -29.66 10.94 -4.56
C ASN A 3 -31.08 10.90 -3.96
N LEU A 4 -31.97 11.82 -4.38
CA LEU A 4 -33.36 11.84 -3.91
C LEU A 4 -34.18 10.69 -4.49
N ASP A 5 -33.92 10.33 -5.75
CA ASP A 5 -34.53 9.16 -6.39
C ASP A 5 -34.16 7.88 -5.63
N GLY A 6 -32.89 7.74 -5.21
CA GLY A 6 -32.44 6.64 -4.39
C GLY A 6 -33.13 6.59 -3.01
N ILE A 7 -33.32 7.73 -2.35
CA ILE A 7 -34.05 7.80 -1.06
C ILE A 7 -35.51 7.38 -1.26
N ALA A 8 -36.15 7.83 -2.34
CA ALA A 8 -37.51 7.43 -2.68
C ALA A 8 -37.63 5.91 -2.89
N ILE A 9 -36.65 5.28 -3.55
CA ILE A 9 -36.60 3.83 -3.72
C ILE A 9 -36.48 3.12 -2.37
N VAL A 10 -35.56 3.57 -1.50
CA VAL A 10 -35.38 2.96 -0.16
C VAL A 10 -36.67 3.08 0.66
N ASN A 11 -37.31 4.25 0.64
CA ASN A 11 -38.58 4.47 1.34
C ASN A 11 -39.70 3.58 0.77
N TYR A 12 -39.81 3.46 -0.55
CA TYR A 12 -40.78 2.58 -1.20
C TYR A 12 -40.56 1.10 -0.83
N LEU A 13 -39.31 0.63 -0.83
CA LEU A 13 -38.99 -0.73 -0.40
C LEU A 13 -39.37 -0.97 1.07
N LYS A 14 -39.19 0.05 1.91
CA LYS A 14 -39.50 -0.04 3.34
C LYS A 14 -41.01 0.02 3.61
N SER A 15 -41.70 1.04 3.10
CA SER A 15 -43.11 1.32 3.42
C SER A 15 -44.07 0.48 2.59
N GLU A 16 -43.86 0.41 1.28
CA GLU A 16 -44.83 -0.21 0.35
C GLU A 16 -44.57 -1.69 0.15
N ARG A 17 -43.29 -2.11 0.18
CA ARG A 17 -42.91 -3.51 -0.07
C ARG A 17 -42.61 -4.28 1.22
N GLY A 18 -42.56 -3.60 2.37
CA GLY A 18 -42.39 -4.23 3.68
C GLY A 18 -41.03 -4.92 3.89
N PHE A 19 -39.98 -4.51 3.18
CA PHE A 19 -38.65 -5.09 3.36
C PHE A 19 -38.11 -4.78 4.76
N LYS A 20 -37.75 -5.82 5.51
CA LYS A 20 -37.25 -5.68 6.88
C LYS A 20 -35.81 -5.19 6.91
N LYS A 21 -34.97 -5.72 6.02
CA LYS A 21 -33.57 -5.35 5.87
C LYS A 21 -33.27 -4.88 4.45
N ILE A 22 -32.50 -3.82 4.31
CA ILE A 22 -32.09 -3.24 3.02
C ILE A 22 -30.58 -3.06 3.03
N ALA A 23 -29.90 -3.66 2.06
CA ALA A 23 -28.52 -3.36 1.76
C ALA A 23 -28.45 -2.54 0.47
N VAL A 24 -27.51 -1.60 0.41
CA VAL A 24 -27.22 -0.84 -0.80
C VAL A 24 -25.84 -1.23 -1.31
N HIS A 25 -25.78 -1.64 -2.58
CA HIS A 25 -24.54 -1.90 -3.29
C HIS A 25 -24.39 -0.84 -4.38
N GLY A 26 -23.20 -0.25 -4.46
CA GLY A 26 -22.89 0.77 -5.45
C GLY A 26 -21.52 0.52 -6.05
N GLU A 27 -21.50 0.18 -7.33
CA GLU A 27 -20.29 0.01 -8.13
C GLU A 27 -19.96 1.29 -8.89
N SER A 28 -18.68 1.67 -8.98
CA SER A 28 -18.23 2.80 -9.80
C SER A 28 -19.02 4.09 -9.48
N ILE A 29 -19.68 4.72 -10.46
CA ILE A 29 -20.54 5.89 -10.25
C ILE A 29 -21.73 5.63 -9.31
N GLY A 30 -22.22 4.39 -9.24
CA GLY A 30 -23.28 3.97 -8.32
C GLY A 30 -22.87 4.10 -6.85
N GLY A 31 -21.58 4.05 -6.54
CA GLY A 31 -21.07 4.29 -5.19
C GLY A 31 -21.35 5.70 -4.66
N LEU A 32 -21.48 6.71 -5.54
CA LEU A 32 -21.95 8.05 -5.15
C LEU A 32 -23.32 7.97 -4.47
N VAL A 33 -24.25 7.27 -5.12
CA VAL A 33 -25.62 7.14 -4.63
C VAL A 33 -25.63 6.22 -3.41
N ALA A 34 -24.96 5.06 -3.45
CA ALA A 34 -24.99 4.10 -2.35
C ALA A 34 -24.43 4.67 -1.04
N THR A 35 -23.28 5.36 -1.07
CA THR A 35 -22.71 6.01 0.12
C THR A 35 -23.62 7.12 0.65
N TYR A 36 -24.25 7.90 -0.23
CA TYR A 36 -25.22 8.91 0.16
C TYR A 36 -26.45 8.28 0.84
N LEU A 37 -27.01 7.21 0.26
CA LEU A 37 -28.18 6.52 0.81
C LEU A 37 -27.89 5.92 2.18
N ALA A 38 -26.74 5.27 2.33
CA ALA A 38 -26.33 4.67 3.60
C ALA A 38 -26.12 5.72 4.72
N ARG A 39 -25.68 6.94 4.37
CA ARG A 39 -25.56 8.04 5.33
C ARG A 39 -26.91 8.65 5.71
N ASN A 40 -27.79 8.85 4.72
CA ASN A 40 -28.98 9.69 4.89
C ASN A 40 -30.27 8.92 5.15
N SER A 41 -30.30 7.60 4.93
CA SER A 41 -31.49 6.78 5.18
C SER A 41 -31.29 5.87 6.40
N PRO A 42 -32.12 5.99 7.44
CA PRO A 42 -32.08 5.09 8.60
C PRO A 42 -32.58 3.67 8.27
N HIS A 43 -33.02 3.42 7.04
CA HIS A 43 -33.54 2.13 6.60
C HIS A 43 -32.49 1.24 5.93
N VAL A 44 -31.27 1.73 5.75
CA VAL A 44 -30.15 0.97 5.17
C VAL A 44 -29.38 0.27 6.29
N ASP A 45 -29.35 -1.06 6.25
CA ASP A 45 -28.68 -1.91 7.23
C ASP A 45 -27.23 -2.24 6.85
N ALA A 46 -26.91 -2.23 5.56
CA ALA A 46 -25.57 -2.50 5.06
C ALA A 46 -25.24 -1.70 3.79
N LEU A 47 -23.97 -1.28 3.68
CA LEU A 47 -23.39 -0.64 2.51
C LEU A 47 -22.28 -1.53 1.92
N ILE A 48 -22.33 -1.73 0.60
CA ILE A 48 -21.24 -2.31 -0.17
C ILE A 48 -20.79 -1.26 -1.20
N ALA A 49 -19.67 -0.61 -0.92
CA ALA A 49 -19.05 0.36 -1.80
C ALA A 49 -17.99 -0.35 -2.67
N ASP A 50 -18.35 -0.66 -3.92
CA ASP A 50 -17.58 -1.53 -4.80
C ASP A 50 -16.85 -0.72 -5.88
N ARG A 51 -15.51 -0.82 -5.93
CA ARG A 51 -14.66 -0.19 -6.96
C ARG A 51 -15.12 1.22 -7.33
N THR A 52 -15.43 2.01 -6.31
CA THR A 52 -15.94 3.38 -6.45
C THR A 52 -14.85 4.40 -6.12
N PHE A 53 -15.05 5.64 -6.54
CA PHE A 53 -14.10 6.73 -6.37
C PHE A 53 -14.40 7.59 -5.15
N SER A 54 -13.40 8.32 -4.70
CA SER A 54 -13.46 9.26 -3.58
C SER A 54 -14.24 10.52 -3.94
N THR A 55 -13.93 11.15 -5.08
CA THR A 55 -14.71 12.27 -5.65
C THR A 55 -14.64 12.28 -7.18
N VAL A 56 -15.66 12.84 -7.85
CA VAL A 56 -15.64 12.97 -9.32
C VAL A 56 -14.48 13.86 -9.80
N PRO A 57 -14.15 15.00 -9.14
CA PRO A 57 -12.97 15.77 -9.50
C PRO A 57 -11.66 14.97 -9.40
N ALA A 58 -11.48 14.17 -8.34
CA ALA A 58 -10.29 13.34 -8.16
C ALA A 58 -10.16 12.27 -9.25
N LEU A 59 -11.27 11.68 -9.68
CA LEU A 59 -11.32 10.75 -10.81
C LEU A 59 -10.99 11.45 -12.14
N ALA A 60 -11.68 12.55 -12.44
CA ALA A 60 -11.53 13.29 -13.69
C ALA A 60 -10.10 13.82 -13.89
N GLN A 61 -9.45 14.27 -12.81
CA GLN A 61 -8.05 14.71 -12.85
C GLN A 61 -7.09 13.61 -13.28
N ARG A 62 -7.39 12.35 -12.92
CA ARG A 62 -6.55 11.19 -13.19
C ARG A 62 -6.85 10.52 -14.54
N MET A 63 -8.11 10.59 -15.02
CA MET A 63 -8.50 10.01 -16.32
C MET A 63 -8.28 10.93 -17.52
N ILE A 64 -8.62 12.23 -17.39
CA ILE A 64 -8.70 13.14 -18.55
C ILE A 64 -7.52 14.10 -18.56
N ALA A 65 -7.46 14.98 -17.56
CA ALA A 65 -6.41 15.98 -17.44
C ALA A 65 -6.48 16.65 -16.07
N LYS A 66 -5.34 17.17 -15.59
CA LYS A 66 -5.25 17.88 -14.29
C LYS A 66 -6.24 19.06 -14.15
N TRP A 67 -6.63 19.71 -15.26
CA TRP A 67 -7.61 20.80 -15.25
C TRP A 67 -9.07 20.32 -15.20
N ALA A 68 -9.34 19.06 -15.56
CA ALA A 68 -10.68 18.52 -15.69
C ALA A 68 -11.45 18.55 -14.37
N GLY A 69 -10.76 18.35 -13.24
CA GLY A 69 -11.40 18.40 -11.92
C GLY A 69 -12.11 19.72 -11.64
N THR A 70 -11.51 20.87 -11.99
CA THR A 70 -12.11 22.20 -11.77
C THR A 70 -13.31 22.46 -12.67
N VAL A 71 -13.32 21.89 -13.87
CA VAL A 71 -14.45 22.03 -14.80
C VAL A 71 -15.60 21.13 -14.38
N VAL A 72 -15.30 19.88 -14.02
CA VAL A 72 -16.29 18.92 -13.54
C VAL A 72 -16.96 19.42 -12.26
N ASP A 73 -16.19 19.96 -11.30
CA ASP A 73 -16.73 20.52 -10.05
C ASP A 73 -17.74 21.66 -10.32
N ARG A 74 -17.45 22.54 -11.29
CA ARG A 74 -18.35 23.64 -11.67
C ARG A 74 -19.58 23.19 -12.46
N VAL A 75 -19.46 22.13 -13.24
CA VAL A 75 -20.51 21.69 -14.17
C VAL A 75 -21.45 20.68 -13.53
N MET A 76 -20.93 19.69 -12.81
CA MET A 76 -21.73 18.57 -12.31
C MET A 76 -22.71 19.00 -11.21
N ARG A 77 -22.37 19.99 -10.37
CA ARG A 77 -23.21 20.43 -9.22
C ARG A 77 -23.73 19.27 -8.35
N TRP A 78 -23.02 18.14 -8.35
CA TRP A 78 -23.36 16.97 -7.55
C TRP A 78 -22.63 17.04 -6.21
N GLU A 79 -23.24 16.52 -5.15
CA GLU A 79 -22.49 16.20 -3.94
C GLU A 79 -21.66 14.96 -4.23
N THR A 80 -20.35 15.15 -4.46
CA THR A 80 -19.45 14.07 -4.87
C THR A 80 -18.50 13.62 -3.76
N ASP A 81 -18.77 14.00 -2.51
CA ASP A 81 -17.91 13.65 -1.38
C ASP A 81 -18.25 12.26 -0.85
N ASN A 82 -17.84 11.22 -1.60
CA ASN A 82 -18.05 9.84 -1.19
C ASN A 82 -17.27 9.50 0.07
N VAL A 83 -16.15 10.18 0.33
CA VAL A 83 -15.32 9.96 1.51
C VAL A 83 -16.07 10.37 2.76
N GLN A 84 -16.60 11.59 2.80
CA GLN A 84 -17.38 12.05 3.93
C GLN A 84 -18.67 11.24 4.08
N ASN A 85 -19.34 10.96 2.96
CA ASN A 85 -20.53 10.11 2.98
C ASN A 85 -20.23 8.75 3.62
N TYR A 86 -19.17 8.07 3.18
CA TYR A 86 -18.73 6.78 3.70
C TYR A 86 -18.34 6.83 5.18
N LEU A 87 -17.55 7.83 5.59
CA LEU A 87 -17.06 7.97 6.96
C LEU A 87 -18.18 8.20 7.97
N GLU A 88 -19.26 8.88 7.56
CA GLU A 88 -20.43 9.16 8.40
C GLU A 88 -21.48 8.03 8.42
N VAL A 89 -21.37 7.02 7.56
CA VAL A 89 -22.27 5.85 7.58
C VAL A 89 -22.15 5.12 8.92
N THR A 90 -23.31 4.90 9.55
CA THR A 90 -23.45 4.17 10.83
C THR A 90 -23.84 2.71 10.67
N CYS A 91 -24.36 2.30 9.50
CA CYS A 91 -24.68 0.92 9.21
C CYS A 91 -23.40 0.10 8.97
N ALA A 92 -23.54 -1.24 8.89
CA ALA A 92 -22.40 -2.07 8.54
C ALA A 92 -21.92 -1.72 7.12
N LYS A 93 -20.61 -1.67 6.88
CA LYS A 93 -20.07 -1.27 5.58
C LYS A 93 -18.87 -2.09 5.16
N LEU A 94 -18.86 -2.42 3.88
CA LEU A 94 -17.78 -3.11 3.17
C LEU A 94 -17.34 -2.22 2.01
N LEU A 95 -16.04 -1.98 1.94
CA LEU A 95 -15.39 -1.32 0.81
C LEU A 95 -14.67 -2.38 -0.01
N CYS A 96 -15.05 -2.56 -1.27
CA CYS A 96 -14.34 -3.42 -2.20
C CYS A 96 -13.47 -2.57 -3.11
N SER A 97 -12.17 -2.90 -3.23
CA SER A 97 -11.23 -2.09 -4.00
C SER A 97 -10.25 -2.98 -4.74
N ASP A 98 -10.11 -2.74 -6.04
CA ASP A 98 -9.07 -3.35 -6.87
C ASP A 98 -7.95 -2.33 -7.13
N PRO A 99 -6.73 -2.53 -6.63
CA PRO A 99 -5.62 -1.60 -6.90
C PRO A 99 -5.14 -1.59 -8.36
N SER A 100 -5.51 -2.61 -9.14
CA SER A 100 -5.23 -2.76 -10.57
C SER A 100 -6.38 -2.28 -11.45
N ASP A 101 -7.37 -1.59 -10.88
CA ASP A 101 -8.49 -1.01 -11.60
C ASP A 101 -8.02 0.05 -12.62
N GLU A 102 -8.32 -0.19 -13.90
CA GLU A 102 -7.94 0.69 -15.01
C GLU A 102 -8.88 1.90 -15.17
N ILE A 103 -10.08 1.84 -14.58
CA ILE A 103 -11.10 2.90 -14.68
C ILE A 103 -11.02 3.78 -13.43
N ILE A 104 -11.14 3.18 -12.25
CA ILE A 104 -11.03 3.87 -10.96
C ILE A 104 -9.63 3.65 -10.42
N LEU A 105 -8.70 4.44 -10.95
CA LEU A 105 -7.29 4.41 -10.54
C LEU A 105 -7.15 4.47 -9.01
N ASP A 106 -6.27 3.65 -8.44
CA ASP A 106 -6.13 3.47 -6.97
C ASP A 106 -6.06 4.79 -6.18
N GLY A 107 -5.32 5.80 -6.65
CA GLY A 107 -5.24 7.11 -5.99
C GLY A 107 -6.54 7.93 -6.01
N ALA A 108 -7.48 7.60 -6.90
CA ALA A 108 -8.82 8.16 -6.98
C ALA A 108 -9.85 7.32 -6.20
N SER A 109 -9.54 6.06 -5.86
CA SER A 109 -10.48 5.14 -5.24
C SER A 109 -11.01 5.66 -3.90
N LEU A 110 -12.20 5.22 -3.50
CA LEU A 110 -12.77 5.53 -2.19
C LEU A 110 -11.88 5.00 -1.07
N LYS A 111 -11.26 3.82 -1.23
CA LYS A 111 -10.29 3.23 -0.29
C LYS A 111 -9.17 4.22 0.04
N SER A 112 -8.53 4.75 -1.00
CA SER A 112 -7.44 5.71 -0.86
C SER A 112 -7.93 7.04 -0.33
N GLY A 113 -9.09 7.54 -0.78
CA GLY A 113 -9.67 8.78 -0.25
C GLY A 113 -9.95 8.72 1.25
N VAL A 114 -10.56 7.63 1.73
CA VAL A 114 -10.80 7.38 3.15
C VAL A 114 -9.48 7.37 3.94
N ALA A 115 -8.48 6.63 3.46
CA ALA A 115 -7.18 6.57 4.11
C ALA A 115 -6.47 7.93 4.15
N LEU A 116 -6.46 8.67 3.04
CA LEU A 116 -5.86 10.00 2.94
C LEU A 116 -6.57 11.03 3.83
N SER A 117 -7.90 10.95 3.94
CA SER A 117 -8.66 11.82 4.83
C SER A 117 -8.33 11.56 6.30
N LEU A 118 -8.16 10.30 6.70
CA LEU A 118 -7.90 9.93 8.09
C LEU A 118 -6.45 10.17 8.50
N GLU A 119 -5.49 9.81 7.65
CA GLU A 119 -4.06 9.85 8.00
C GLU A 119 -3.40 11.19 7.67
N LEU A 120 -3.91 11.92 6.66
CA LEU A 120 -3.30 13.17 6.18
C LEU A 120 -4.26 14.37 6.20
N GLY A 121 -5.52 14.19 6.61
CA GLY A 121 -6.52 15.26 6.63
C GLY A 121 -6.86 15.80 5.24
N ASP A 122 -6.63 15.01 4.18
CA ASP A 122 -6.94 15.43 2.81
C ASP A 122 -8.46 15.45 2.58
N LYS A 123 -8.95 16.57 2.05
CA LYS A 123 -10.37 16.75 1.71
C LYS A 123 -10.61 16.90 0.21
N THR A 124 -9.54 17.10 -0.56
CA THR A 124 -9.64 17.43 -1.99
C THR A 124 -9.27 16.26 -2.86
N PHE A 125 -8.39 15.37 -2.37
CA PHE A 125 -7.89 14.18 -3.07
C PHE A 125 -7.33 14.50 -4.46
N SER A 126 -6.98 15.77 -4.66
CA SER A 126 -6.58 16.30 -5.95
C SER A 126 -5.15 15.84 -6.27
N LEU A 127 -4.90 15.56 -7.55
CA LEU A 127 -3.54 15.30 -7.99
C LEU A 127 -2.70 16.53 -7.69
N ARG A 128 -1.78 16.39 -6.73
CA ARG A 128 -0.88 17.50 -6.41
C ARG A 128 -0.06 17.85 -7.63
N ARG A 129 0.24 19.14 -7.78
CA ARG A 129 1.12 19.65 -8.82
C ARG A 129 2.48 18.98 -8.61
N GLN A 130 2.74 17.93 -9.39
CA GLN A 130 3.98 17.17 -9.42
C GLN A 130 5.13 18.18 -9.36
N ARG A 131 5.99 18.06 -8.33
CA ARG A 131 7.17 18.92 -8.25
C ARG A 131 7.91 18.73 -9.56
N VAL A 132 8.19 19.84 -10.24
CA VAL A 132 8.87 19.86 -11.55
C VAL A 132 10.26 19.26 -11.37
N ALA A 133 10.36 17.94 -11.42
CA ALA A 133 11.59 17.17 -11.32
C ALA A 133 11.88 16.44 -12.64
N ASP A 134 10.84 16.13 -13.43
CA ASP A 134 11.02 15.54 -14.75
C ASP A 134 11.05 16.66 -15.79
N GLY A 135 12.16 16.76 -16.51
CA GLY A 135 12.43 17.77 -17.54
C GLY A 135 11.54 17.67 -18.80
N THR A 136 10.27 17.33 -18.66
CA THR A 136 9.30 17.38 -19.76
C THR A 136 8.89 18.82 -20.07
N PRO A 137 8.77 19.17 -21.36
CA PRO A 137 8.49 20.53 -21.79
C PRO A 137 7.08 20.94 -21.35
N THR A 138 7.01 22.14 -20.78
CA THR A 138 5.76 22.78 -20.37
C THR A 138 4.86 22.91 -21.61
N SER A 139 3.62 22.40 -21.53
CA SER A 139 2.60 22.60 -22.58
C SER A 139 2.40 24.09 -22.89
N PRO A 140 1.99 24.43 -24.12
CA PRO A 140 2.19 25.75 -24.69
C PRO A 140 1.33 26.78 -23.95
N ALA A 141 2.00 27.73 -23.30
CA ALA A 141 1.35 28.97 -22.92
C ALA A 141 0.86 29.66 -24.19
N LEU A 142 -0.43 30.01 -24.19
CA LEU A 142 -1.04 30.90 -25.17
C LEU A 142 -0.09 32.08 -25.45
N SER A 143 0.23 32.23 -26.73
CA SER A 143 1.02 33.32 -27.25
C SER A 143 0.41 34.66 -26.84
N THR A 144 1.16 35.47 -26.11
CA THR A 144 1.27 36.89 -26.43
C THR A 144 2.57 37.43 -25.85
N ASN A 145 3.37 37.98 -26.77
CA ASN A 145 4.50 38.88 -26.56
C ASN A 145 5.85 38.23 -26.27
N ALA A 146 6.45 37.77 -27.37
CA ALA A 146 7.88 37.83 -27.58
C ALA A 146 8.36 39.29 -27.54
N ALA A 147 9.11 39.68 -26.50
CA ALA A 147 10.25 40.59 -26.57
C ALA A 147 10.75 40.95 -25.15
N ARG A 148 11.62 40.12 -24.58
CA ARG A 148 12.83 40.63 -23.89
C ARG A 148 13.87 39.53 -23.72
N THR A 149 14.78 39.59 -24.65
CA THR A 149 16.04 38.88 -24.85
C THR A 149 16.95 38.90 -23.60
N ILE A 150 17.45 37.71 -23.25
CA ILE A 150 18.81 37.41 -22.75
C ILE A 150 19.32 38.24 -21.54
N ARG A 151 19.31 37.59 -20.37
CA ARG A 151 20.42 37.71 -19.40
C ARG A 151 20.75 36.34 -18.82
N ARG A 152 21.95 35.85 -19.16
CA ARG A 152 22.66 34.72 -18.54
C ARG A 152 22.75 34.91 -17.02
N ARG A 153 22.53 33.84 -16.24
CA ARG A 153 23.58 33.12 -15.49
C ARG A 153 22.96 32.05 -14.59
N CYS A 154 23.64 30.90 -14.53
CA CYS A 154 23.38 29.77 -13.66
C CYS A 154 23.01 30.20 -12.23
N GLY A 155 21.76 29.95 -11.83
CA GLY A 155 21.36 29.83 -10.44
C GLY A 155 20.92 28.39 -10.22
N PRO A 156 21.29 27.73 -9.10
CA PRO A 156 20.76 26.40 -8.80
C PRO A 156 19.24 26.53 -8.76
N ARG A 157 18.55 25.70 -9.56
CA ARG A 157 17.09 25.57 -9.50
C ARG A 157 16.76 25.24 -8.04
N SER A 158 16.25 26.22 -7.32
CA SER A 158 15.71 26.03 -5.97
C SER A 158 14.43 25.24 -6.12
N THR A 159 14.57 23.92 -6.28
CA THR A 159 13.62 23.01 -5.66
C THR A 159 13.66 23.40 -4.19
N ARG A 160 12.57 23.95 -3.68
CA ARG A 160 12.40 24.20 -2.25
C ARG A 160 12.62 22.86 -1.56
N ARG A 161 13.84 22.60 -1.09
CA ARG A 161 14.17 21.42 -0.32
C ARG A 161 13.19 21.45 0.84
N VAL A 162 12.30 20.47 0.90
CA VAL A 162 11.52 20.24 2.10
C VAL A 162 12.56 20.15 3.20
N SER A 163 12.41 20.97 4.26
CA SER A 163 13.36 20.96 5.37
C SER A 163 13.49 19.51 5.83
N GLU A 164 14.71 18.96 5.78
CA GLU A 164 14.93 17.54 6.10
C GLU A 164 14.41 17.23 7.50
N ALA A 165 14.58 18.19 8.42
CA ALA A 165 14.05 18.16 9.76
C ALA A 165 12.51 18.05 9.79
N ALA A 166 11.81 18.72 8.87
CA ALA A 166 10.35 18.68 8.78
C ALA A 166 9.79 17.43 8.07
N SER A 167 10.62 16.71 7.32
CA SER A 167 10.26 15.41 6.73
C SER A 167 10.70 14.22 7.57
N ARG A 168 11.55 14.43 8.59
CA ARG A 168 12.12 13.35 9.39
C ARG A 168 11.01 12.64 10.17
N PRO A 169 10.83 11.32 9.98
CA PRO A 169 9.85 10.56 10.75
C PRO A 169 10.16 10.63 12.24
N GLN A 170 9.12 10.85 13.05
CA GLN A 170 9.21 10.84 14.50
C GLN A 170 8.28 9.76 15.05
N LEU A 171 8.85 8.82 15.81
CA LEU A 171 8.10 7.73 16.40
C LEU A 171 6.95 8.27 17.27
N GLY A 172 5.75 7.75 17.07
CA GLY A 172 4.55 8.14 17.82
C GLY A 172 3.83 9.37 17.29
N GLN A 173 4.41 10.10 16.33
CA GLN A 173 3.75 11.24 15.70
C GLN A 173 2.86 10.80 14.53
N PRO A 174 1.80 11.56 14.19
CA PRO A 174 0.97 11.26 13.03
C PRO A 174 1.75 11.38 11.72
N LEU A 175 1.28 10.68 10.69
CA LEU A 175 1.84 10.79 9.35
C LEU A 175 1.65 12.23 8.86
N THR A 176 2.71 12.83 8.34
CA THR A 176 2.62 14.15 7.73
C THR A 176 2.77 14.06 6.22
N GLU A 177 2.22 15.05 5.53
CA GLU A 177 2.33 15.16 4.09
C GLU A 177 3.80 15.35 3.63
N THR A 178 4.63 16.02 4.44
CA THR A 178 6.07 16.16 4.17
C THR A 178 6.81 14.84 4.29
N MET A 179 6.45 14.00 5.27
CA MET A 179 6.99 12.64 5.40
C MET A 179 6.60 11.76 4.22
N ALA A 180 5.30 11.71 3.88
CA ALA A 180 4.80 10.89 2.77
C ALA A 180 5.41 11.31 1.42
N ALA A 181 5.55 12.61 1.17
CA ALA A 181 6.18 13.14 -0.04
C ALA A 181 7.68 12.78 -0.11
N ARG A 182 8.42 12.91 1.00
CA ARG A 182 9.83 12.56 1.05
C ARG A 182 10.06 11.04 0.94
N PHE A 183 9.17 10.24 1.52
CA PHE A 183 9.19 8.78 1.37
C PHE A 183 9.00 8.38 -0.10
N SER A 184 8.02 8.99 -0.77
CA SER A 184 7.80 8.79 -2.20
C SER A 184 9.01 9.19 -3.04
N ASP A 185 9.64 10.35 -2.74
CA ASP A 185 10.88 10.80 -3.40
C ASP A 185 11.99 9.73 -3.25
N ALA A 186 12.19 9.23 -2.03
CA ALA A 186 13.23 8.27 -1.71
C ALA A 186 13.00 6.89 -2.36
N VAL A 187 11.78 6.35 -2.29
CA VAL A 187 11.40 5.07 -2.91
C VAL A 187 11.62 5.12 -4.42
N LEU A 188 11.15 6.18 -5.09
CA LEU A 188 11.32 6.34 -6.53
C LEU A 188 12.80 6.56 -6.92
N SER A 189 13.57 7.26 -6.09
CA SER A 189 15.01 7.43 -6.29
C SER A 189 15.75 6.11 -6.20
N VAL A 190 15.48 5.30 -5.16
CA VAL A 190 16.06 3.97 -4.98
C VAL A 190 15.69 3.06 -6.16
N GLY A 191 14.41 3.01 -6.55
CA GLY A 191 13.95 2.19 -7.66
C GLY A 191 14.58 2.57 -9.00
N ARG A 192 14.68 3.87 -9.32
CA ARG A 192 15.36 4.33 -10.55
C ARG A 192 16.84 3.94 -10.56
N ARG A 193 17.55 4.18 -9.46
CA ARG A 193 18.98 3.84 -9.35
C ARG A 193 19.22 2.32 -9.47
N ALA A 194 18.35 1.51 -8.87
CA ALA A 194 18.39 0.06 -9.01
C ALA A 194 18.15 -0.40 -10.46
N LEU A 195 17.18 0.19 -11.16
CA LEU A 195 16.90 -0.13 -12.57
C LEU A 195 18.04 0.29 -13.51
N GLU A 196 18.61 1.48 -13.29
CA GLU A 196 19.79 1.94 -14.03
C GLU A 196 20.97 0.99 -13.85
N TYR A 197 21.17 0.48 -12.64
CA TYR A 197 22.19 -0.53 -12.35
C TYR A 197 21.93 -1.82 -13.13
N THR A 198 20.73 -2.40 -13.05
CA THR A 198 20.37 -3.63 -13.77
C THR A 198 20.61 -3.46 -15.27
N THR A 199 20.18 -2.33 -15.84
CA THR A 199 20.36 -2.05 -17.27
C THR A 199 21.84 -1.98 -17.67
N ARG A 200 22.70 -1.38 -16.84
CA ARG A 200 24.16 -1.33 -17.09
C ARG A 200 24.77 -2.72 -17.01
N ARG A 201 24.44 -3.47 -15.97
CA ARG A 201 24.94 -4.84 -15.76
C ARG A 201 24.60 -5.75 -16.94
N ASP A 202 23.34 -5.69 -17.40
CA ASP A 202 22.88 -6.54 -18.51
C ASP A 202 23.54 -6.16 -19.84
N ARG A 203 23.79 -4.86 -20.07
CA ARG A 203 24.57 -4.38 -21.22
C ARG A 203 26.02 -4.88 -21.16
N ASP A 204 26.68 -4.71 -20.02
CA ASP A 204 28.07 -5.10 -19.85
C ASP A 204 28.25 -6.64 -19.93
N ALA A 205 27.23 -7.41 -19.53
CA ALA A 205 27.19 -8.86 -19.72
C ALA A 205 27.06 -9.24 -21.20
N GLY A 206 26.16 -8.59 -21.96
CA GLY A 206 26.00 -8.83 -23.39
C GLY A 206 27.24 -8.45 -24.21
N ASP A 207 27.98 -7.41 -23.81
CA ASP A 207 29.24 -7.03 -24.46
C ASP A 207 30.36 -8.05 -24.17
N ARG A 208 30.41 -8.62 -22.96
CA ARG A 208 31.35 -9.70 -22.61
C ARG A 208 31.05 -10.99 -23.37
N GLU A 209 29.78 -11.35 -23.54
CA GLU A 209 29.40 -12.55 -24.28
C GLU A 209 29.81 -12.45 -25.76
N LYS A 210 29.62 -11.28 -26.38
CA LYS A 210 30.14 -10.98 -27.73
C LYS A 210 31.67 -11.02 -27.83
N THR A 211 32.37 -10.57 -26.78
CA THR A 211 33.85 -10.56 -26.76
C THR A 211 34.42 -11.97 -26.51
N LEU A 212 33.71 -12.81 -25.74
CA LEU A 212 34.10 -14.20 -25.47
C LEU A 212 33.91 -15.12 -26.70
N GLU A 213 32.96 -14.80 -27.58
CA GLU A 213 32.89 -15.43 -28.92
C GLU A 213 34.10 -15.11 -29.80
N GLU A 214 34.89 -14.07 -29.48
CA GLU A 214 36.10 -13.66 -30.21
C GLU A 214 37.44 -14.05 -29.54
N GLY A 215 37.44 -14.84 -28.45
CA GLY A 215 38.60 -15.67 -28.08
C GLY A 215 39.56 -15.17 -26.99
N GLU A 216 39.09 -14.55 -25.91
CA GLU A 216 39.91 -14.30 -24.71
C GLU A 216 39.30 -14.82 -23.39
N LYS A 217 40.17 -15.30 -22.48
CA LYS A 217 39.78 -15.96 -21.22
C LYS A 217 39.21 -14.98 -20.18
N PRO A 218 38.22 -15.39 -19.36
CA PRO A 218 37.50 -14.48 -18.46
C PRO A 218 38.28 -14.14 -17.18
N ALA A 219 38.30 -12.86 -16.83
CA ALA A 219 38.72 -12.36 -15.52
C ALA A 219 37.57 -12.45 -14.50
N THR A 220 37.89 -12.87 -13.28
CA THR A 220 36.94 -13.12 -12.18
C THR A 220 36.35 -11.81 -11.64
N SER A 221 35.01 -11.64 -11.71
CA SER A 221 34.32 -10.52 -11.07
C SER A 221 34.05 -10.81 -9.59
N SER A 222 34.30 -9.82 -8.73
CA SER A 222 33.94 -9.86 -7.31
C SER A 222 32.42 -9.74 -7.14
N HIS A 223 31.72 -10.87 -7.13
CA HIS A 223 30.29 -10.92 -6.83
C HIS A 223 30.09 -10.85 -5.31
N VAL A 224 29.17 -10.00 -4.82
CA VAL A 224 28.78 -10.04 -3.41
C VAL A 224 27.83 -11.23 -3.25
N THR A 225 28.26 -12.25 -2.50
CA THR A 225 27.40 -13.37 -2.11
C THR A 225 26.53 -12.93 -0.94
N ILE A 226 25.30 -12.53 -1.20
CA ILE A 226 24.32 -12.21 -0.15
C ILE A 226 23.62 -13.51 0.25
N ALA A 227 24.12 -14.16 1.31
CA ALA A 227 23.43 -15.27 1.93
C ALA A 227 22.24 -14.71 2.75
N VAL A 228 21.04 -14.77 2.19
CA VAL A 228 19.80 -14.55 2.96
C VAL A 228 19.51 -15.87 3.68
N GLN A 229 19.85 -15.94 4.96
CA GLN A 229 19.55 -17.11 5.78
C GLN A 229 18.05 -17.10 6.10
N GLU A 230 17.28 -17.89 5.35
CA GLU A 230 15.91 -18.21 5.73
C GLU A 230 15.97 -18.98 7.06
N SER A 231 15.35 -18.43 8.10
CA SER A 231 15.16 -19.12 9.36
C SER A 231 14.12 -20.24 9.16
N GLN A 232 14.58 -21.40 8.68
CA GLN A 232 13.79 -22.62 8.74
C GLN A 232 13.86 -23.22 10.14
N LEU A 233 12.68 -23.58 10.64
CA LEU A 233 12.48 -24.37 11.86
C LEU A 233 13.29 -25.67 11.77
N GLN A 234 13.99 -25.96 12.86
CA GLN A 234 14.76 -27.19 13.06
C GLN A 234 13.83 -28.42 12.96
N ASP A 235 14.16 -29.34 12.05
CA ASP A 235 13.91 -30.76 12.24
C ASP A 235 15.27 -31.47 12.26
N GLU A 236 15.52 -32.17 13.37
CA GLU A 236 16.69 -33.00 13.59
C GLU A 236 16.64 -34.22 12.68
N ASN A 237 17.73 -34.49 11.94
CA ASN A 237 18.28 -35.84 11.78
C ASN A 237 19.66 -35.82 11.11
N ALA A 238 20.57 -36.59 11.69
CA ALA A 238 21.98 -36.70 11.35
C ALA A 238 22.25 -37.61 10.14
N ALA A 239 23.32 -37.32 9.38
CA ALA A 239 24.47 -38.23 9.17
C ALA A 239 25.44 -37.69 8.07
N ASP A 240 26.71 -37.58 8.46
CA ASP A 240 27.97 -37.77 7.71
C ASP A 240 28.06 -37.50 6.19
N SER A 241 28.92 -36.54 5.82
CA SER A 241 30.08 -36.84 4.98
C SER A 241 31.12 -35.71 5.00
N GLU A 242 32.35 -36.05 5.38
CA GLU A 242 33.55 -35.24 5.27
C GLU A 242 34.05 -35.15 3.82
N GLN A 243 34.49 -33.97 3.38
CA GLN A 243 35.71 -33.77 2.58
C GLN A 243 36.07 -32.28 2.47
N HIS A 244 37.15 -31.89 3.17
CA HIS A 244 37.94 -30.65 3.02
C HIS A 244 38.88 -30.75 1.78
N PRO A 245 39.78 -29.78 1.46
CA PRO A 245 39.93 -28.34 1.81
C PRO A 245 40.25 -27.45 0.57
N MET A 246 40.20 -26.11 0.68
CA MET A 246 41.21 -25.19 0.08
C MET A 246 40.98 -23.76 0.59
N LEU A 247 41.61 -23.42 1.73
CA LEU A 247 41.86 -22.04 2.14
C LEU A 247 43.35 -21.95 2.50
N SER A 248 44.13 -21.27 1.65
CA SER A 248 45.44 -20.75 2.01
C SER A 248 45.26 -19.29 2.43
N THR A 249 45.34 -19.04 3.72
CA THR A 249 45.56 -17.71 4.30
C THR A 249 47.02 -17.29 4.09
N ASP A 250 47.25 -16.16 3.44
CA ASP A 250 48.52 -15.44 3.56
C ASP A 250 48.22 -13.96 3.89
N PRO A 251 48.72 -13.42 5.02
CA PRO A 251 48.48 -12.05 5.42
C PRO A 251 49.69 -11.18 5.09
N THR A 252 49.58 -10.31 4.07
CA THR A 252 50.51 -9.18 3.93
C THR A 252 49.79 -7.87 3.63
N ALA A 253 50.29 -6.82 4.28
CA ALA A 253 49.74 -5.50 4.60
C ALA A 253 49.07 -4.69 3.45
N PRO A 254 48.24 -3.66 3.81
CA PRO A 254 47.27 -3.06 2.90
C PRO A 254 47.87 -1.96 2.03
N ILE A 255 47.52 -1.99 0.75
CA ILE A 255 47.63 -0.83 -0.14
C ILE A 255 46.46 0.10 0.20
N PRO A 256 46.68 1.41 0.47
CA PRO A 256 45.59 2.33 0.73
C PRO A 256 44.93 2.69 -0.60
N ILE A 257 43.98 1.86 -1.03
CA ILE A 257 43.10 2.21 -2.13
C ILE A 257 42.19 3.33 -1.60
N THR A 258 42.51 4.57 -1.97
CA THR A 258 41.58 5.70 -1.91
C THR A 258 40.55 5.54 -3.03
N THR A 259 39.84 4.41 -3.03
CA THR A 259 38.58 4.28 -3.75
C THR A 259 37.60 5.10 -2.95
N THR A 260 37.10 6.16 -3.58
CA THR A 260 35.85 6.80 -3.20
C THR A 260 34.81 5.67 -3.17
N ALA A 261 34.58 5.10 -1.99
CA ALA A 261 33.87 3.83 -1.83
C ALA A 261 32.37 4.06 -2.04
N ALA A 262 31.98 4.19 -3.30
CA ALA A 262 30.61 3.92 -3.70
C ALA A 262 30.29 2.51 -3.22
N PHE A 263 29.22 2.37 -2.44
CA PHE A 263 28.79 1.05 -1.98
C PHE A 263 28.34 0.22 -3.19
N PRO A 264 28.45 -1.13 -3.13
CA PRO A 264 28.16 -1.98 -4.28
C PRO A 264 26.75 -1.73 -4.82
N ASP A 265 26.63 -1.45 -6.13
CA ASP A 265 25.34 -1.22 -6.78
C ASP A 265 24.39 -2.44 -6.64
N GLU A 266 24.94 -3.63 -6.41
CA GLU A 266 24.18 -4.85 -6.05
C GLU A 266 23.31 -4.66 -4.79
N LEU A 267 23.79 -3.89 -3.81
CA LEU A 267 23.03 -3.57 -2.60
C LEU A 267 21.83 -2.66 -2.89
N LEU A 268 21.91 -1.79 -3.91
CA LEU A 268 20.75 -0.99 -4.34
C LEU A 268 19.62 -1.88 -4.85
N ALA A 269 19.95 -2.89 -5.65
CA ALA A 269 18.98 -3.85 -6.16
C ALA A 269 18.32 -4.63 -5.01
N VAL A 270 19.10 -5.03 -4.00
CA VAL A 270 18.58 -5.73 -2.82
C VAL A 270 17.66 -4.84 -2.00
N VAL A 271 18.06 -3.60 -1.71
CA VAL A 271 17.22 -2.63 -0.99
C VAL A 271 15.93 -2.39 -1.77
N TRP A 272 16.02 -2.15 -3.08
CA TRP A 272 14.83 -1.99 -3.92
C TRP A 272 13.91 -3.21 -3.87
N MET A 273 14.46 -4.43 -3.91
CA MET A 273 13.67 -5.65 -3.84
C MET A 273 12.92 -5.78 -2.51
N GLN A 274 13.53 -5.37 -1.39
CA GLN A 274 12.81 -5.32 -0.11
C GLN A 274 11.65 -4.33 -0.16
N LEU A 275 11.85 -3.15 -0.74
CA LEU A 275 10.80 -2.14 -0.86
C LEU A 275 9.69 -2.59 -1.80
N ALA A 276 10.04 -3.14 -2.96
CA ALA A 276 9.11 -3.59 -3.99
C ALA A 276 8.08 -4.61 -3.44
N ARG A 277 8.51 -5.45 -2.49
CA ARG A 277 7.72 -6.53 -1.90
C ARG A 277 6.85 -6.08 -0.72
N LEU A 278 6.97 -4.85 -0.23
CA LEU A 278 6.21 -4.37 0.94
C LEU A 278 4.71 -4.43 0.71
N ASP A 279 4.01 -5.22 1.51
CA ASP A 279 2.55 -5.32 1.52
C ASP A 279 1.92 -4.10 2.20
N GLY A 280 0.95 -3.47 1.52
CA GLY A 280 0.23 -2.32 2.05
C GLY A 280 -1.00 -2.63 2.88
N TYR A 281 -1.32 -3.91 3.14
CA TYR A 281 -2.59 -4.37 3.71
C TYR A 281 -3.81 -3.78 3.00
N CYS A 282 -3.69 -3.60 1.69
CA CYS A 282 -4.69 -2.91 0.88
C CYS A 282 -4.80 -3.47 -0.55
N GLY A 283 -4.39 -4.74 -0.72
CA GLY A 283 -4.43 -5.46 -2.00
C GLY A 283 -3.28 -5.15 -2.95
N GLN A 284 -2.29 -4.37 -2.50
CA GLN A 284 -1.17 -3.95 -3.34
C GLN A 284 0.14 -3.88 -2.57
N VAL A 285 1.22 -4.20 -3.27
CA VAL A 285 2.58 -3.97 -2.79
C VAL A 285 3.09 -2.58 -3.22
N LEU A 286 4.14 -2.10 -2.56
CA LEU A 286 4.74 -0.80 -2.87
C LEU A 286 5.30 -0.73 -4.30
N LEU A 287 5.74 -1.85 -4.91
CA LEU A 287 6.12 -1.90 -6.33
C LEU A 287 4.98 -1.43 -7.24
N GLN A 288 3.79 -1.99 -7.07
CA GLN A 288 2.61 -1.66 -7.89
C GLN A 288 2.23 -0.17 -7.72
N ALA A 289 2.35 0.36 -6.50
CA ALA A 289 2.13 1.77 -6.23
C ALA A 289 3.18 2.66 -6.93
N ALA A 290 4.46 2.27 -6.88
CA ALA A 290 5.56 3.01 -7.50
C ALA A 290 5.45 3.03 -9.04
N GLU A 291 5.20 1.88 -9.67
CA GLU A 291 5.13 1.75 -11.13
C GLU A 291 3.90 2.45 -11.73
N ASN A 292 2.72 2.27 -11.13
CA ASN A 292 1.47 2.66 -11.77
C ASN A 292 1.03 4.10 -11.48
N GLY A 293 1.79 4.87 -10.71
CA GLY A 293 1.37 6.23 -10.33
C GLY A 293 2.36 7.05 -9.51
N GLY A 294 3.56 6.52 -9.26
CA GLY A 294 4.65 7.24 -8.60
C GLY A 294 4.23 7.87 -7.28
N TYR A 295 4.47 9.17 -7.14
CA TYR A 295 4.23 9.93 -5.92
C TYR A 295 2.82 9.79 -5.33
N ASP A 296 1.79 9.90 -6.17
CA ASP A 296 0.40 9.92 -5.71
C ASP A 296 -0.01 8.56 -5.16
N LYS A 297 0.38 7.48 -5.85
CA LYS A 297 0.07 6.12 -5.41
C LYS A 297 0.92 5.67 -4.24
N ILE A 298 2.21 6.04 -4.16
CA ILE A 298 3.01 5.75 -2.95
C ILE A 298 2.41 6.47 -1.73
N ARG A 299 1.99 7.73 -1.87
CA ARG A 299 1.29 8.47 -0.82
C ARG A 299 0.00 7.77 -0.38
N ALA A 300 -0.85 7.39 -1.34
CA ALA A 300 -2.10 6.66 -1.06
C ALA A 300 -1.84 5.29 -0.42
N TRP A 301 -0.81 4.58 -0.87
CA TRP A 301 -0.33 3.32 -0.31
C TRP A 301 0.09 3.48 1.15
N THR A 302 0.92 4.49 1.46
CA THR A 302 1.38 4.74 2.84
C THR A 302 0.22 5.06 3.77
N ALA A 303 -0.72 5.91 3.33
CA ALA A 303 -1.92 6.18 4.11
C ALA A 303 -2.79 4.93 4.28
N SER A 304 -2.95 4.12 3.23
CA SER A 304 -3.74 2.88 3.26
C SER A 304 -3.15 1.86 4.22
N LEU A 305 -1.82 1.71 4.22
CA LEU A 305 -1.11 0.83 5.15
C LEU A 305 -1.42 1.19 6.61
N LEU A 306 -1.38 2.47 6.96
CA LEU A 306 -1.67 2.89 8.32
C LEU A 306 -3.17 2.76 8.64
N ALA A 307 -4.05 3.19 7.72
CA ALA A 307 -5.49 3.19 7.93
C ALA A 307 -6.05 1.76 8.07
N TRP A 308 -5.76 0.90 7.10
CA TRP A 308 -6.28 -0.47 7.01
C TRP A 308 -5.38 -1.45 7.75
N GLY A 309 -4.07 -1.46 7.45
CA GLY A 309 -3.09 -2.35 8.08
C GLY A 309 -2.92 -2.14 9.58
N GLY A 310 -2.96 -0.87 10.03
CA GLY A 310 -2.86 -0.52 11.45
C GLY A 310 -4.03 -0.98 12.31
N ARG A 311 -5.11 -1.50 11.71
CA ARG A 311 -6.32 -1.96 12.42
C ARG A 311 -6.62 -3.43 12.19
N VAL A 312 -5.66 -4.17 11.65
CA VAL A 312 -5.79 -5.61 11.39
C VAL A 312 -5.80 -6.40 12.71
N ALA A 313 -6.72 -7.35 12.82
CA ALA A 313 -6.84 -8.26 13.97
C ALA A 313 -5.60 -9.18 14.10
N PRO A 314 -5.26 -9.67 15.31
CA PRO A 314 -4.05 -10.48 15.56
C PRO A 314 -3.83 -11.62 14.56
N GLU A 315 -4.88 -12.39 14.27
CA GLU A 315 -4.90 -13.54 13.38
C GLU A 315 -4.54 -13.20 11.92
N ARG A 316 -4.65 -11.92 11.53
CA ARG A 316 -4.40 -11.43 10.17
C ARG A 316 -3.08 -10.67 10.00
N ARG A 317 -2.37 -10.34 11.09
CA ARG A 317 -1.16 -9.50 11.01
C ARG A 317 -0.05 -10.12 10.19
N ASN A 318 0.06 -11.45 10.18
CA ASN A 318 1.05 -12.17 9.38
C ASN A 318 0.52 -12.61 8.01
N VAL A 319 -0.73 -12.29 7.68
CA VAL A 319 -1.36 -12.69 6.42
C VAL A 319 -1.21 -11.57 5.41
N ARG A 320 -0.73 -11.92 4.22
CA ARG A 320 -0.58 -10.98 3.11
C ARG A 320 -1.93 -10.61 2.52
N SER A 321 -2.06 -9.37 2.09
CA SER A 321 -3.28 -8.86 1.44
C SER A 321 -3.34 -9.13 -0.05
N ILE A 322 -2.25 -9.66 -0.63
CA ILE A 322 -2.11 -10.04 -2.03
C ILE A 322 -1.32 -11.35 -2.12
N GLU A 323 -1.69 -12.20 -3.08
CA GLU A 323 -0.95 -13.42 -3.39
C GLU A 323 0.38 -13.11 -4.10
N PRO A 324 1.39 -14.01 -4.03
CA PRO A 324 2.58 -13.90 -4.84
C PRO A 324 2.26 -13.79 -6.34
N PHE A 325 3.01 -12.97 -7.07
CA PHE A 325 2.76 -12.71 -8.49
C PHE A 325 4.05 -12.54 -9.28
N ASP A 326 4.02 -12.83 -10.59
CA ASP A 326 5.14 -12.56 -11.49
C ASP A 326 5.08 -11.13 -12.05
N ARG A 327 6.23 -10.46 -12.09
CA ARG A 327 6.39 -9.17 -12.75
C ARG A 327 7.66 -9.18 -13.61
N ASN A 328 7.49 -9.30 -14.91
CA ASN A 328 8.58 -9.33 -15.90
C ASN A 328 9.61 -10.43 -15.61
N GLY A 329 9.16 -11.62 -15.20
CA GLY A 329 10.04 -12.74 -14.86
C GLY A 329 10.65 -12.66 -13.46
N ILE A 330 10.27 -11.65 -12.67
CA ILE A 330 10.62 -11.57 -11.24
C ILE A 330 9.40 -12.01 -10.44
N PHE A 331 9.53 -13.09 -9.71
CA PHE A 331 8.49 -13.56 -8.80
C PHE A 331 8.49 -12.74 -7.50
N ILE A 332 7.45 -11.95 -7.30
CA ILE A 332 7.28 -11.05 -6.14
C ILE A 332 6.48 -11.78 -5.07
N VAL A 333 7.13 -12.07 -3.94
CA VAL A 333 6.48 -12.60 -2.73
C VAL A 333 6.31 -11.46 -1.72
N PRO A 334 5.08 -11.04 -1.39
CA PRO A 334 4.85 -9.93 -0.48
C PRO A 334 5.45 -10.17 0.92
N ILE A 335 5.97 -9.12 1.54
CA ILE A 335 6.54 -9.13 2.90
C ILE A 335 5.89 -8.07 3.78
N THR A 336 5.90 -8.29 5.09
CA THR A 336 5.42 -7.28 6.04
C THR A 336 6.41 -6.14 6.17
N VAL A 337 5.92 -5.02 6.72
CA VAL A 337 6.77 -3.90 7.15
C VAL A 337 7.79 -4.34 8.19
N ALA A 338 7.42 -5.23 9.11
CA ALA A 338 8.32 -5.74 10.16
C ALA A 338 9.49 -6.54 9.57
N GLU A 339 9.21 -7.45 8.63
CA GLU A 339 10.24 -8.23 7.94
C GLU A 339 11.18 -7.34 7.15
N ALA A 340 10.65 -6.42 6.34
CA ALA A 340 11.46 -5.48 5.57
C ALA A 340 12.30 -4.57 6.47
N HIS A 341 11.75 -4.13 7.60
CA HIS A 341 12.45 -3.32 8.58
C HIS A 341 13.66 -4.07 9.17
N VAL A 342 13.47 -5.32 9.63
CA VAL A 342 14.56 -6.16 10.15
C VAL A 342 15.64 -6.39 9.08
N MET A 343 15.24 -6.73 7.86
CA MET A 343 16.19 -6.97 6.77
C MET A 343 17.00 -5.71 6.41
N LEU A 344 16.35 -4.55 6.35
CA LEU A 344 17.05 -3.30 6.03
C LEU A 344 17.93 -2.79 7.17
N GLN A 345 17.52 -2.99 8.43
CA GLN A 345 18.39 -2.73 9.57
C GLN A 345 19.65 -3.59 9.49
N HIS A 346 19.50 -4.89 9.25
CA HIS A 346 20.62 -5.81 9.11
C HIS A 346 21.57 -5.43 7.97
N LEU A 347 21.02 -5.06 6.80
CA LEU A 347 21.82 -4.58 5.66
C LEU A 347 22.61 -3.31 6.00
N VAL A 348 22.01 -2.36 6.72
CA VAL A 348 22.68 -1.12 7.14
C VAL A 348 23.77 -1.39 8.17
N GLU A 349 23.59 -2.36 9.07
CA GLU A 349 24.59 -2.77 10.05
C GLU A 349 25.79 -3.46 9.38
N GLN A 350 25.53 -4.37 8.43
CA GLN A 350 26.57 -5.06 7.67
C GLN A 350 27.31 -4.12 6.72
N TYR A 351 26.60 -3.15 6.13
CA TYR A 351 27.14 -2.20 5.16
C TYR A 351 26.85 -0.75 5.60
N PRO A 352 27.60 -0.21 6.58
CA PRO A 352 27.42 1.14 7.10
C PRO A 352 27.34 2.27 6.05
N PRO A 353 28.04 2.21 4.89
CA PRO A 353 27.86 3.17 3.80
C PRO A 353 26.40 3.40 3.37
N LEU A 354 25.54 2.39 3.45
CA LEU A 354 24.11 2.50 3.12
C LEU A 354 23.39 3.53 3.99
N LYS A 355 23.81 3.69 5.26
CA LYS A 355 23.24 4.68 6.18
C LYS A 355 23.48 6.12 5.73
N PHE A 356 24.58 6.34 5.01
CA PHE A 356 24.98 7.65 4.53
C PHE A 356 24.38 7.99 3.18
N ASP A 357 23.78 7.00 2.49
CA ASP A 357 22.91 7.28 1.36
C ASP A 357 21.64 7.99 1.82
N TYR A 358 21.41 9.16 1.26
CA TYR A 358 20.35 10.06 1.70
C TYR A 358 18.94 9.50 1.54
N ASP A 359 18.70 8.69 0.49
CA ASP A 359 17.39 8.10 0.23
C ASP A 359 17.21 6.79 1.00
N ILE A 360 18.23 5.93 1.02
CA ILE A 360 18.17 4.66 1.76
C ILE A 360 18.06 4.93 3.26
N GLY A 361 18.89 5.82 3.80
CA GLY A 361 18.82 6.22 5.20
C GLY A 361 17.44 6.78 5.59
N PHE A 362 16.79 7.55 4.70
CA PHE A 362 15.43 8.02 4.94
C PHE A 362 14.40 6.88 4.90
N VAL A 363 14.51 5.97 3.94
CA VAL A 363 13.62 4.80 3.81
C VAL A 363 13.69 3.93 5.06
N VAL A 364 14.88 3.69 5.60
CA VAL A 364 15.08 2.92 6.84
C VAL A 364 14.36 3.59 8.01
N LEU A 365 14.54 4.91 8.20
CA LEU A 365 13.82 5.67 9.23
C LEU A 365 12.30 5.65 9.03
N MET A 366 11.83 5.68 7.78
CA MET A 366 10.40 5.62 7.49
C MET A 366 9.83 4.23 7.77
N LEU A 367 10.56 3.15 7.51
CA LEU A 367 10.11 1.80 7.83
C LEU A 367 10.10 1.52 9.32
N GLU A 368 11.08 2.05 10.07
CA GLU A 368 11.04 2.05 11.53
C GLU A 368 9.77 2.75 12.04
N TYR A 369 9.50 3.95 11.52
CA TYR A 369 8.28 4.70 11.84
C TYR A 369 6.99 3.94 11.50
N LEU A 370 6.91 3.32 10.32
CA LEU A 370 5.74 2.57 9.90
C LEU A 370 5.53 1.34 10.78
N ASN A 371 6.59 0.58 11.05
CA ASN A 371 6.54 -0.60 11.92
C ASN A 371 6.03 -0.23 13.32
N ASP A 372 6.66 0.77 13.93
CA ASP A 372 6.30 1.28 15.25
C ASP A 372 4.87 1.84 15.29
N SER A 373 4.42 2.52 14.23
CA SER A 373 3.04 3.00 14.11
C SER A 373 2.02 1.86 14.04
N LEU A 374 2.30 0.80 13.28
CA LEU A 374 1.45 -0.39 13.21
C LEU A 374 1.38 -1.09 14.57
N GLU A 375 2.53 -1.35 15.18
CA GLU A 375 2.60 -2.03 16.48
C GLU A 375 1.84 -1.28 17.58
N ARG A 376 1.95 0.06 17.66
CA ARG A 376 1.19 0.83 18.65
C ARG A 376 -0.32 0.73 18.43
N ARG A 377 -0.79 0.81 17.18
CA ARG A 377 -2.22 0.70 16.87
C ARG A 377 -2.75 -0.69 17.19
N TRP A 378 -1.98 -1.72 16.88
CA TRP A 378 -2.29 -3.10 17.24
C TRP A 378 -2.36 -3.32 18.75
N ARG A 379 -1.38 -2.83 19.52
CA ARG A 379 -1.42 -2.88 21.00
C ARG A 379 -2.64 -2.16 21.57
N HIS A 380 -2.99 -1.01 21.02
CA HIS A 380 -4.18 -0.27 21.44
C HIS A 380 -5.45 -1.08 21.16
N LEU A 381 -5.60 -1.62 19.95
CA LEU A 381 -6.73 -2.47 19.56
C LEU A 381 -6.86 -3.69 20.48
N ASP A 382 -5.75 -4.38 20.76
CA ASP A 382 -5.75 -5.56 21.62
C ASP A 382 -6.16 -5.22 23.06
N SER A 383 -5.64 -4.11 23.60
CA SER A 383 -5.99 -3.64 24.95
C SER A 383 -7.49 -3.33 25.11
N THR A 384 -8.10 -2.71 24.08
CA THR A 384 -9.55 -2.40 24.11
C THR A 384 -10.41 -3.65 24.13
N LYS A 385 -10.06 -4.68 23.34
CA LYS A 385 -10.78 -5.96 23.32
C LYS A 385 -10.68 -6.71 24.65
N THR A 386 -9.51 -6.72 25.29
CA THR A 386 -9.34 -7.36 26.61
C THR A 386 -10.20 -6.67 27.66
N SER A 387 -10.25 -5.33 27.66
CA SER A 387 -11.08 -4.56 28.59
C SER A 387 -12.58 -4.82 28.40
N GLU A 388 -13.06 -4.88 27.14
CA GLU A 388 -14.47 -5.17 26.86
C GLU A 388 -14.88 -6.59 27.27
N THR A 389 -13.97 -7.56 27.08
CA THR A 389 -14.23 -8.97 27.43
C THR A 389 -14.30 -9.14 28.94
N ALA A 390 -13.39 -8.49 29.69
CA ALA A 390 -13.42 -8.48 31.15
C ALA A 390 -14.73 -7.87 31.69
N ALA A 391 -15.13 -6.71 31.18
CA ALA A 391 -16.37 -6.03 31.58
C ALA A 391 -17.64 -6.86 31.28
N LYS A 392 -17.67 -7.62 30.17
CA LYS A 392 -18.79 -8.51 29.85
C LYS A 392 -18.81 -9.78 30.72
N SER A 393 -17.64 -10.25 31.17
CA SER A 393 -17.54 -11.44 32.03
C SER A 393 -18.00 -11.19 33.48
N GLU A 394 -17.92 -9.96 33.98
CA GLU A 394 -18.37 -9.59 35.33
C GLU A 394 -19.90 -9.35 35.43
N ALA A 395 -20.60 -9.28 34.30
CA ALA A 395 -22.04 -9.01 34.24
C ALA A 395 -22.92 -10.27 34.03
N ALA A 396 -22.32 -11.46 33.94
CA ALA A 396 -23.06 -12.72 33.73
C ALA A 396 -22.93 -13.65 34.96
N PRO A 397 -24.04 -14.15 35.53
CA PRO A 397 -23.98 -15.17 36.58
C PRO A 397 -23.37 -16.46 36.01
N SER A 398 -22.40 -17.00 36.73
CA SER A 398 -21.65 -18.18 36.33
C SER A 398 -22.51 -19.46 36.38
N ASP A 399 -22.89 -20.01 35.23
CA ASP A 399 -23.30 -21.40 35.12
C ASP A 399 -22.17 -22.23 34.50
N LYS A 400 -21.61 -23.12 35.31
CA LYS A 400 -20.55 -24.08 34.94
C LYS A 400 -21.20 -25.30 34.29
N CYS A 401 -20.92 -25.58 33.01
CA CYS A 401 -20.87 -26.96 32.53
C CYS A 401 -20.11 -27.13 31.21
N SER A 402 -18.90 -27.71 31.32
CA SER A 402 -18.38 -28.84 30.53
C SER A 402 -18.40 -28.80 28.99
N LYS A 403 -17.22 -28.92 28.36
CA LYS A 403 -16.68 -30.13 27.70
C LYS A 403 -15.68 -29.72 26.61
N SER A 404 -14.45 -30.17 26.79
CA SER A 404 -13.38 -30.20 25.79
C SER A 404 -13.80 -31.11 24.63
N ALA A 405 -14.00 -30.53 23.46
CA ALA A 405 -14.10 -31.26 22.21
C ALA A 405 -12.80 -31.03 21.43
N ASP A 406 -12.10 -32.13 21.15
CA ASP A 406 -11.04 -32.23 20.15
C ASP A 406 -11.50 -31.60 18.83
N LYS A 407 -10.89 -30.47 18.45
CA LYS A 407 -11.01 -29.89 17.12
C LYS A 407 -9.77 -30.27 16.34
N SER A 408 -9.94 -31.22 15.42
CA SER A 408 -9.03 -31.44 14.31
C SER A 408 -8.80 -30.12 13.57
N THR A 409 -7.54 -29.70 13.54
CA THR A 409 -7.04 -28.44 13.00
C THR A 409 -7.09 -28.43 11.47
N GLU A 410 -8.29 -28.36 10.89
CA GLU A 410 -8.41 -27.70 9.58
C GLU A 410 -7.97 -26.26 9.82
N ARG A 411 -6.86 -25.85 9.20
CA ARG A 411 -6.44 -24.44 9.18
C ARG A 411 -7.56 -23.65 8.52
N GLU A 412 -8.49 -23.12 9.31
CA GLU A 412 -9.52 -22.19 8.84
C GLU A 412 -8.81 -21.11 8.03
N ALA A 413 -9.08 -21.09 6.73
CA ALA A 413 -8.46 -20.15 5.81
C ALA A 413 -8.75 -18.73 6.32
N VAL A 414 -7.70 -17.95 6.51
CA VAL A 414 -7.85 -16.59 7.03
C VAL A 414 -8.74 -15.80 6.07
N PRO A 415 -9.84 -15.19 6.55
CA PRO A 415 -10.81 -14.54 5.67
C PRO A 415 -10.15 -13.47 4.82
N LEU A 416 -10.51 -13.35 3.54
CA LEU A 416 -9.99 -12.31 2.65
C LEU A 416 -10.36 -10.88 3.12
N VAL A 417 -11.51 -10.74 3.79
CA VAL A 417 -12.00 -9.47 4.34
C VAL A 417 -11.14 -8.98 5.51
N ILE A 418 -10.61 -7.75 5.38
CA ILE A 418 -9.89 -7.04 6.44
C ILE A 418 -10.93 -6.31 7.29
N ASN A 419 -11.27 -6.89 8.44
CA ASN A 419 -12.12 -6.25 9.43
C ASN A 419 -11.27 -5.35 10.34
N THR A 420 -11.56 -4.04 10.34
CA THR A 420 -10.80 -3.06 11.11
C THR A 420 -11.29 -2.91 12.56
N GLY A 421 -12.49 -3.40 12.89
CA GLY A 421 -13.19 -3.11 14.15
C GLY A 421 -13.56 -1.64 14.35
N ASP A 422 -13.14 -0.73 13.46
CA ASP A 422 -13.43 0.69 13.52
C ASP A 422 -14.72 0.96 12.73
N PRO A 423 -15.81 1.43 13.38
CA PRO A 423 -17.08 1.66 12.70
C PRO A 423 -16.99 2.73 11.61
N LYS A 424 -15.99 3.64 11.65
CA LYS A 424 -15.79 4.64 10.60
C LYS A 424 -15.18 4.03 9.35
N LEU A 425 -14.32 3.02 9.48
CA LEU A 425 -13.68 2.35 8.35
C LEU A 425 -14.49 1.16 7.83
N GLY A 426 -15.12 0.39 8.72
CA GLY A 426 -15.79 -0.85 8.38
C GLY A 426 -14.80 -1.94 7.95
N CYS A 427 -15.18 -2.68 6.91
CA CYS A 427 -14.37 -3.77 6.34
C CYS A 427 -13.80 -3.39 4.97
N LEU A 428 -12.60 -3.87 4.65
CA LEU A 428 -12.00 -3.77 3.32
C LEU A 428 -11.92 -5.17 2.69
N LEU A 429 -12.40 -5.29 1.45
CA LEU A 429 -12.19 -6.45 0.59
C LEU A 429 -11.27 -6.04 -0.57
N PRO A 430 -9.98 -6.39 -0.52
CA PRO A 430 -9.12 -6.27 -1.69
C PRO A 430 -9.62 -7.18 -2.81
N LEU A 431 -9.67 -6.66 -4.03
CA LEU A 431 -10.10 -7.38 -5.22
C LEU A 431 -8.95 -7.56 -6.22
N HIS A 432 -9.09 -8.55 -7.09
CA HIS A 432 -8.15 -8.93 -8.15
C HIS A 432 -8.83 -9.14 -9.52
N CYS A 433 -10.16 -9.01 -9.59
CA CYS A 433 -10.91 -9.32 -10.79
C CYS A 433 -10.81 -8.23 -11.90
N GLY A 434 -10.57 -6.96 -11.57
CA GLY A 434 -10.61 -5.81 -12.49
C GLY A 434 -11.97 -5.11 -12.51
N HIS A 435 -12.05 -3.85 -12.99
CA HIS A 435 -13.24 -2.98 -12.84
C HIS A 435 -14.58 -3.58 -13.28
N ASN A 436 -14.60 -4.28 -14.42
CA ASN A 436 -15.82 -4.78 -15.04
C ASN A 436 -15.96 -6.30 -14.96
N LYS A 437 -15.09 -6.97 -14.21
CA LYS A 437 -15.19 -8.41 -14.03
C LYS A 437 -16.05 -8.73 -12.83
N ASN A 438 -16.74 -9.86 -12.90
CA ASN A 438 -17.41 -10.42 -11.74
C ASN A 438 -16.38 -10.75 -10.66
N PHE A 439 -16.83 -10.71 -9.41
CA PHE A 439 -16.04 -11.24 -8.31
C PHE A 439 -15.62 -12.67 -8.62
N ASP A 440 -14.38 -13.00 -8.31
CA ASP A 440 -13.95 -14.40 -8.32
C ASP A 440 -14.66 -15.17 -7.20
N GLU A 441 -14.47 -16.48 -7.15
CA GLU A 441 -15.21 -17.30 -6.19
C GLU A 441 -14.78 -17.02 -4.74
N THR A 442 -13.50 -16.73 -4.50
CA THR A 442 -12.97 -16.40 -3.17
C THR A 442 -13.48 -15.05 -2.67
N GLU A 443 -13.55 -14.03 -3.54
CA GLU A 443 -14.14 -12.71 -3.30
C GLU A 443 -15.65 -12.81 -3.03
N LYS A 444 -16.39 -13.65 -3.78
CA LYS A 444 -17.81 -13.91 -3.50
C LYS A 444 -18.02 -14.54 -2.13
N GLN A 445 -17.23 -15.56 -1.80
CA GLN A 445 -17.32 -16.19 -0.48
C GLN A 445 -17.00 -15.18 0.63
N ALA A 446 -16.00 -14.32 0.43
CA ALA A 446 -15.65 -13.24 1.35
C ALA A 446 -16.81 -12.24 1.54
N LEU A 447 -17.45 -11.80 0.45
CA LEU A 447 -18.65 -10.95 0.52
C LEU A 447 -19.80 -11.64 1.27
N ILE A 448 -20.09 -12.91 0.97
CA ILE A 448 -21.15 -13.67 1.64
C ILE A 448 -20.85 -13.80 3.13
N CYS A 449 -19.60 -14.09 3.50
CA CYS A 449 -19.16 -14.14 4.90
C CYS A 449 -19.38 -12.80 5.61
N PHE A 450 -19.05 -11.68 4.97
CA PHE A 450 -19.37 -10.36 5.51
C PHE A 450 -20.88 -10.17 5.72
N LEU A 451 -21.69 -10.48 4.71
CA LEU A 451 -23.16 -10.33 4.79
C LEU A 451 -23.78 -11.22 5.87
N ARG A 452 -23.23 -12.42 6.10
CA ARG A 452 -23.62 -13.29 7.22
C ARG A 452 -23.19 -12.70 8.57
N HIS A 453 -21.96 -12.20 8.67
CA HIS A 453 -21.42 -11.62 9.89
C HIS A 453 -22.25 -10.43 10.38
N VAL A 454 -22.72 -9.59 9.47
CA VAL A 454 -23.60 -8.44 9.79
C VAL A 454 -25.08 -8.84 9.91
N GLY A 455 -25.38 -10.12 9.82
CA GLY A 455 -26.72 -10.69 9.94
C GLY A 455 -27.66 -10.35 8.79
N PHE A 456 -27.14 -9.88 7.65
CA PHE A 456 -27.95 -9.58 6.46
C PHE A 456 -28.42 -10.86 5.76
N VAL A 457 -27.55 -11.87 5.69
CA VAL A 457 -27.87 -13.22 5.19
C VAL A 457 -27.95 -14.20 6.38
N GLY A 458 -28.89 -15.15 6.32
CA GLY A 458 -29.04 -16.19 7.34
C GLY A 458 -27.81 -17.12 7.43
N PRO A 459 -27.74 -17.98 8.48
CA PRO A 459 -26.68 -18.97 8.60
C PRO A 459 -26.66 -19.89 7.37
N ALA A 460 -25.48 -20.44 7.06
CA ALA A 460 -25.37 -21.46 6.01
C ALA A 460 -26.32 -22.62 6.33
N LYS A 461 -27.12 -23.03 5.33
CA LYS A 461 -28.01 -24.18 5.45
C LYS A 461 -27.24 -25.48 5.26
#